data_AF-A0A5C2FQJ4-F1
#
_entry.id   AF-A0A5C2FQJ4-F1
#
_cell.length_a   1.000
_cell.length_b   1.000
_cell.length_c   1.000
_cell.angle_alpha   90.00
_cell.angle_beta   90.00
_cell.angle_gamma   90.00
#
_symmetry.space_group_name_H-M   'P 1'
#
loop_
_entity.id
_entity.type
_entity.pdbx_description
1 polymer ?
#
loop_
_entity_poly.entity_id
_entity_poly.type
_entity_poly.pdbx_seq_one_letter_code
_entity_poly.pdbx_strand_id
1 'polypeptide(L)'
;MKRPSVSGSIPVTGSRALPRSRSCYNWCSAPPSTNSTSPFPILFQGASTLPARIFTIGHSTRSIEDFLALLMQHGIMQVVDVRKLAGSRKFPQFNSDALQASLKAAGIGLHREEALAGRRPVSQSVDFEVNAWWRNRSFHNYADHALGDDFLHAIQQLQERAVGQKIAIMCAEAVWWRCHRRIIADYLLARGAEVLHIIDGPEAKAAELSPGAVIGPQLRITYPAA
;
A
#
# COMPACT_ATOMS: atom_id res chain seq x y z
N MET A 1 0.23 -37.99 42.12
CA MET A 1 0.10 -37.35 43.45
C MET A 1 -0.19 -35.87 43.22
N LYS A 2 -1.34 -35.39 43.72
CA LYS A 2 -1.91 -34.05 43.49
C LYS A 2 -2.22 -33.39 44.84
N ARG A 3 -2.03 -32.06 44.90
CA ARG A 3 -2.58 -31.00 45.79
C ARG A 3 -1.50 -30.23 46.60
N PRO A 4 -1.76 -28.98 47.04
CA PRO A 4 -2.90 -28.10 46.74
C PRO A 4 -2.54 -26.66 46.31
N SER A 5 -3.52 -26.06 45.64
CA SER A 5 -3.75 -24.64 45.42
C SER A 5 -3.96 -23.86 46.73
N VAL A 6 -3.43 -22.64 46.81
CA VAL A 6 -3.75 -21.68 47.87
C VAL A 6 -4.53 -20.51 47.25
N SER A 7 -5.78 -20.39 47.67
CA SER A 7 -6.67 -19.26 47.43
C SER A 7 -6.47 -18.19 48.51
N GLY A 8 -6.34 -16.92 48.11
CA GLY A 8 -6.30 -15.80 49.03
C GLY A 8 -6.90 -14.56 48.38
N SER A 9 -8.11 -14.19 48.81
CA SER A 9 -8.87 -13.02 48.37
C SER A 9 -9.38 -12.28 49.61
N ILE A 10 -8.99 -11.01 49.80
CA ILE A 10 -9.58 -10.04 50.76
C ILE A 10 -9.27 -8.60 50.25
N PRO A 11 -9.90 -7.51 50.75
CA PRO A 11 -11.16 -6.92 50.29
C PRO A 11 -11.05 -5.47 49.79
N VAL A 12 -12.17 -4.97 49.25
CA VAL A 12 -12.45 -3.58 48.88
C VAL A 12 -12.70 -2.72 50.11
N THR A 13 -12.00 -1.59 50.23
CA THR A 13 -12.36 -0.39 51.02
C THR A 13 -11.75 0.81 50.30
N GLY A 14 -12.29 2.03 50.24
CA GLY A 14 -13.48 2.64 50.79
C GLY A 14 -13.54 4.07 50.22
N SER A 15 -14.75 4.55 49.99
CA SER A 15 -15.09 5.88 49.49
C SER A 15 -14.64 6.99 50.45
N ARG A 16 -14.15 8.12 49.92
CA ARG A 16 -14.18 9.40 50.65
C ARG A 16 -14.26 10.59 49.71
N ALA A 17 -15.35 11.34 49.84
CA ALA A 17 -15.64 12.57 49.11
C ALA A 17 -15.36 13.81 49.98
N LEU A 18 -14.94 14.89 49.29
CA LEU A 18 -15.13 16.34 49.54
C LEU A 18 -14.39 16.99 50.73
N PRO A 19 -13.93 18.27 50.60
CA PRO A 19 -14.84 19.42 50.60
C PRO A 19 -14.58 20.53 49.56
N ARG A 20 -15.68 21.27 49.35
CA ARG A 20 -15.84 22.57 48.68
C ARG A 20 -14.96 23.67 49.28
N SER A 21 -14.42 24.56 48.46
CA SER A 21 -14.45 26.02 48.71
C SER A 21 -14.20 26.78 47.41
N ARG A 22 -15.20 27.57 46.98
CA ARG A 22 -15.19 29.05 46.91
C ARG A 22 -14.14 29.63 45.97
N SER A 23 -14.59 30.11 44.81
CA SER A 23 -14.37 31.51 44.45
C SER A 23 -15.38 31.96 43.42
N CYS A 24 -16.23 32.90 43.84
CA CYS A 24 -17.05 33.72 42.99
C CYS A 24 -16.14 34.73 42.29
N TYR A 25 -16.14 34.76 40.96
CA TYR A 25 -15.87 35.98 40.21
C TYR A 25 -16.90 36.09 39.09
N ASN A 26 -17.95 36.85 39.39
CA ASN A 26 -18.76 37.51 38.37
C ASN A 26 -17.86 38.56 37.70
N TRP A 27 -17.69 38.48 36.39
CA TRP A 27 -17.50 39.65 35.55
C TRP A 27 -18.27 39.43 34.26
N CYS A 28 -19.44 40.06 34.17
CA CYS A 28 -20.19 40.21 32.94
C CYS A 28 -19.49 41.26 32.08
N SER A 29 -19.19 40.92 30.82
CA SER A 29 -19.11 41.87 29.71
C SER A 29 -19.25 41.11 28.38
N ALA A 30 -20.36 41.42 27.70
CA ALA A 30 -20.83 41.18 26.33
C ALA A 30 -20.06 40.27 25.33
N PRO A 31 -20.79 39.52 24.46
CA PRO A 31 -20.19 38.85 23.31
C PRO A 31 -19.84 39.86 22.20
N PRO A 32 -18.71 39.71 21.49
CA PRO A 32 -18.52 40.44 20.23
C PRO A 32 -19.48 39.88 19.18
N SER A 33 -20.23 40.80 18.59
CA SER A 33 -21.18 40.63 17.50
C SER A 33 -20.58 39.91 16.29
N THR A 34 -21.28 38.89 15.83
CA THR A 34 -21.17 38.31 14.49
C THR A 34 -21.57 39.34 13.44
N ASN A 35 -20.64 39.73 12.58
CA ASN A 35 -20.91 40.05 11.17
C ASN A 35 -19.59 40.25 10.43
N SER A 36 -19.04 39.13 9.92
CA SER A 36 -18.01 39.16 8.89
C SER A 36 -18.58 38.45 7.66
N THR A 37 -19.41 39.17 6.91
CA THR A 37 -19.73 38.82 5.52
C THR A 37 -18.51 39.12 4.66
N SER A 38 -17.58 38.18 4.61
CA SER A 38 -16.53 38.16 3.59
C SER A 38 -17.14 37.66 2.29
N PRO A 39 -16.98 38.37 1.15
CA PRO A 39 -17.46 37.92 -0.15
C PRO A 39 -16.48 36.95 -0.83
N PHE A 40 -15.46 36.46 -0.13
CA PHE A 40 -14.48 35.53 -0.69
C PHE A 40 -14.90 34.09 -0.36
N PRO A 41 -15.01 33.20 -1.36
CA PRO A 41 -15.28 31.80 -1.09
C PRO A 41 -14.16 31.27 -0.21
N ILE A 42 -14.54 30.68 0.93
CA ILE A 42 -13.65 29.87 1.75
C ILE A 42 -13.22 28.72 0.83
N LEU A 43 -12.04 28.87 0.23
CA LEU A 43 -11.34 27.75 -0.40
C LEU A 43 -11.21 26.69 0.68
N PHE A 44 -11.90 25.57 0.48
CA PHE A 44 -11.64 24.35 1.23
C PHE A 44 -10.12 24.15 1.25
N GLN A 45 -9.52 24.35 2.42
CA GLN A 45 -8.17 23.89 2.68
C GLN A 45 -8.26 22.37 2.62
N GLY A 46 -7.98 21.81 1.43
CA GLY A 46 -7.80 20.39 1.26
C GLY A 46 -6.76 19.95 2.30
N ALA A 47 -7.14 19.01 3.15
CA ALA A 47 -6.19 18.34 4.03
C ALA A 47 -4.98 17.95 3.18
N SER A 48 -3.79 18.41 3.55
CA SER A 48 -2.54 17.95 2.97
C SER A 48 -2.39 16.47 3.32
N THR A 49 -3.03 15.61 2.52
CA THR A 49 -2.81 14.18 2.57
C THR A 49 -1.39 13.98 2.04
N LEU A 50 -0.47 13.58 2.91
CA LEU A 50 0.83 13.13 2.46
C LEU A 50 0.61 12.08 1.38
N PRO A 51 1.38 12.12 0.27
CA PRO A 51 1.21 11.17 -0.82
C PRO A 51 1.28 9.75 -0.26
N ALA A 52 0.38 8.87 -0.71
CA ALA A 52 0.38 7.48 -0.30
C ALA A 52 1.76 6.87 -0.61
N ARG A 53 2.43 6.33 0.42
CA ARG A 53 3.75 5.71 0.29
C ARG A 53 3.59 4.20 0.10
N ILE A 54 3.93 3.71 -1.09
CA ILE A 54 3.73 2.33 -1.50
C ILE A 54 5.07 1.69 -1.81
N PHE A 55 5.31 0.51 -1.23
CA PHE A 55 6.52 -0.25 -1.47
C PHE A 55 6.28 -1.30 -2.54
N THR A 56 7.37 -1.77 -3.15
CA THR A 56 7.34 -2.98 -3.98
C THR A 56 8.44 -3.92 -3.52
N ILE A 57 8.21 -5.22 -3.60
CA ILE A 57 9.19 -6.24 -3.20
C ILE A 57 9.12 -7.46 -4.11
N GLY A 58 10.27 -8.10 -4.34
CA GLY A 58 10.36 -9.38 -5.03
C GLY A 58 10.73 -10.48 -4.04
N HIS A 59 9.99 -11.59 -4.01
CA HIS A 59 10.37 -12.69 -3.11
C HIS A 59 11.64 -13.42 -3.59
N SER A 60 11.92 -13.40 -4.90
CA SER A 60 13.12 -13.99 -5.49
C SER A 60 13.31 -15.45 -5.01
N THR A 61 14.54 -15.82 -4.66
CA THR A 61 14.94 -17.10 -4.09
C THR A 61 15.19 -17.02 -2.58
N ARG A 62 14.64 -16.00 -1.90
CA ARG A 62 14.90 -15.76 -0.47
C ARG A 62 14.34 -16.87 0.40
N SER A 63 14.93 -17.04 1.58
CA SER A 63 14.25 -17.72 2.68
C SER A 63 13.00 -16.93 3.10
N ILE A 64 12.08 -17.56 3.83
CA ILE A 64 10.92 -16.82 4.35
C ILE A 64 11.35 -15.85 5.45
N GLU A 65 12.38 -16.21 6.21
CA GLU A 65 12.98 -15.41 7.28
C GLU A 65 13.57 -14.10 6.73
N ASP A 66 14.38 -14.17 5.68
CA ASP A 66 14.97 -12.98 5.04
C ASP A 66 13.89 -12.08 4.43
N PHE A 67 12.86 -12.69 3.84
CA PHE A 67 11.74 -11.95 3.27
C PHE A 67 10.96 -11.19 4.35
N LEU A 68 10.62 -11.85 5.45
CA LEU A 68 9.95 -11.22 6.59
C LEU A 68 10.83 -10.13 7.23
N ALA A 69 12.14 -10.36 7.35
CA ALA A 69 13.08 -9.38 7.88
C ALA A 69 13.05 -8.08 7.06
N LEU A 70 13.05 -8.17 5.72
CA LEU A 70 12.91 -7.00 4.85
C LEU A 70 11.57 -6.29 5.04
N LEU A 71 10.46 -7.02 5.13
CA LEU A 71 9.14 -6.42 5.36
C LEU A 71 9.09 -5.68 6.69
N MET A 72 9.59 -6.30 7.77
CA MET A 72 9.61 -5.68 9.10
C MET A 72 10.53 -4.47 9.15
N GLN A 73 11.71 -4.54 8.53
CA GLN A 73 12.67 -3.45 8.48
C GLN A 73 12.09 -2.19 7.81
N HIS A 74 11.25 -2.37 6.79
CA HIS A 74 10.55 -1.26 6.12
C HIS A 74 9.23 -0.88 6.80
N GLY A 75 8.80 -1.62 7.82
CA GLY A 75 7.56 -1.41 8.56
C GLY A 75 6.31 -1.74 7.73
N ILE A 76 6.39 -2.73 6.84
CA ILE A 76 5.29 -3.15 5.99
C ILE A 76 4.22 -3.85 6.82
N MET A 77 2.99 -3.35 6.73
CA MET A 77 1.82 -3.89 7.46
C MET A 77 0.99 -4.84 6.60
N GLN A 78 1.05 -4.72 5.28
CA GLN A 78 0.32 -5.57 4.35
C GLN A 78 1.12 -5.83 3.07
N VAL A 79 1.16 -7.08 2.65
CA VAL A 79 1.65 -7.51 1.33
C VAL A 79 0.47 -7.64 0.38
N VAL A 80 0.59 -7.00 -0.78
CA VAL A 80 -0.33 -7.21 -1.92
C VAL A 80 0.34 -8.14 -2.91
N ASP A 81 -0.14 -9.37 -3.01
CA ASP A 81 0.37 -10.37 -3.94
C ASP A 81 -0.25 -10.19 -5.34
N VAL A 82 0.60 -9.83 -6.30
CA VAL A 82 0.24 -9.65 -7.72
C VAL A 82 0.81 -10.78 -8.58
N ARG A 83 1.06 -11.96 -8.00
CA ARG A 83 1.47 -13.14 -8.77
C ARG A 83 0.23 -13.86 -9.30
N LYS A 84 0.17 -14.04 -10.62
CA LYS A 84 -0.85 -14.90 -11.26
C LYS A 84 -0.73 -16.35 -10.79
N LEU A 85 0.49 -16.89 -10.81
CA LEU A 85 0.79 -18.23 -10.27
C LEU A 85 1.69 -18.08 -9.04
N ALA A 86 1.12 -18.30 -7.86
CA ALA A 86 1.84 -18.29 -6.59
C ALA A 86 2.48 -19.65 -6.24
N GLY A 87 2.08 -20.73 -6.92
CA GLY A 87 2.58 -22.08 -6.67
C GLY A 87 3.95 -22.35 -7.27
N SER A 88 4.88 -22.88 -6.47
CA SER A 88 6.22 -23.30 -6.86
C SER A 88 6.67 -24.53 -6.06
N ARG A 89 7.21 -25.54 -6.75
CA ARG A 89 7.89 -26.66 -6.07
C ARG A 89 9.27 -26.26 -5.55
N LYS A 90 9.92 -25.29 -6.21
CA LYS A 90 11.27 -24.83 -5.86
C LYS A 90 11.26 -23.87 -4.67
N PHE A 91 10.18 -23.10 -4.51
CA PHE A 91 10.01 -22.11 -3.46
C PHE A 91 8.68 -22.30 -2.72
N PRO A 92 8.47 -23.46 -2.07
CA PRO A 92 7.19 -23.81 -1.45
C PRO A 92 6.77 -22.84 -0.33
N GLN A 93 7.72 -22.16 0.31
CA GLN A 93 7.46 -21.14 1.33
C GLN A 93 6.68 -19.92 0.81
N PHE A 94 6.70 -19.68 -0.51
CA PHE A 94 5.94 -18.60 -1.15
C PHE A 94 4.64 -19.08 -1.82
N ASN A 95 4.27 -20.35 -1.66
CA ASN A 95 2.94 -20.82 -2.04
C ASN A 95 1.87 -20.10 -1.20
N SER A 96 0.67 -19.91 -1.75
CA SER A 96 -0.37 -19.07 -1.14
C SER A 96 -0.60 -19.36 0.35
N ASP A 97 -0.82 -20.63 0.71
CA ASP A 97 -1.15 -21.02 2.09
C ASP A 97 0.04 -20.85 3.03
N ALA A 98 1.23 -21.26 2.59
CA ALA A 98 2.46 -21.15 3.36
C ALA A 98 2.82 -19.67 3.62
N LEU A 99 2.76 -18.84 2.57
CA LEU A 99 3.01 -17.40 2.67
C LEU A 99 1.99 -16.72 3.59
N GLN A 100 0.70 -17.06 3.45
CA GLN A 100 -0.35 -16.50 4.30
C GLN A 100 -0.11 -16.83 5.77
N ALA A 101 0.26 -18.07 6.08
CA ALA A 101 0.57 -18.50 7.44
C ALA A 101 1.78 -17.74 8.02
N SER A 102 2.88 -17.64 7.26
CA SER A 102 4.09 -16.93 7.67
C SER A 102 3.87 -15.43 7.88
N LEU A 103 3.16 -14.75 6.97
CA LEU A 103 2.83 -13.33 7.11
C LEU A 103 1.92 -13.09 8.32
N LYS A 104 0.89 -13.92 8.50
CA LYS A 104 -0.02 -13.83 9.65
C LYS A 104 0.73 -14.01 10.97
N ALA A 105 1.66 -14.96 11.05
CA ALA A 105 2.50 -15.16 12.24
C ALA A 105 3.38 -13.95 12.56
N ALA A 106 3.80 -13.19 11.53
CA ALA A 106 4.54 -11.94 11.67
C ALA A 106 3.64 -10.70 11.87
N GLY A 107 2.31 -10.85 11.94
CA GLY A 107 1.36 -9.74 12.06
C GLY A 107 1.18 -8.92 10.77
N ILE A 108 1.57 -9.46 9.61
CA ILE A 108 1.48 -8.80 8.31
C ILE A 108 0.27 -9.34 7.54
N GLY A 109 -0.57 -8.46 7.01
CA GLY A 109 -1.71 -8.84 6.19
C GLY A 109 -1.29 -9.33 4.80
N LEU A 110 -2.08 -10.22 4.19
CA LEU A 110 -1.94 -10.64 2.80
C LEU A 110 -3.24 -10.33 2.04
N HIS A 111 -3.14 -9.55 0.97
CA HIS A 111 -4.21 -9.31 0.00
C HIS A 111 -3.77 -9.82 -1.37
N ARG A 112 -4.64 -10.50 -2.11
CA ARG A 112 -4.34 -10.87 -3.51
C ARG A 112 -5.10 -9.93 -4.43
N GLU A 113 -4.39 -9.32 -5.38
CA GLU A 113 -4.98 -8.38 -6.32
C GLU A 113 -4.86 -8.92 -7.75
N GLU A 114 -5.91 -9.62 -8.20
CA GLU A 114 -5.90 -10.36 -9.47
C GLU A 114 -5.87 -9.42 -10.68
N ALA A 115 -6.51 -8.25 -10.58
CA ALA A 115 -6.52 -7.25 -11.65
C ALA A 115 -5.09 -6.74 -11.96
N LEU A 116 -4.23 -6.69 -10.94
CA LEU A 116 -2.82 -6.31 -11.08
C LEU A 116 -1.88 -7.51 -11.32
N ALA A 117 -2.39 -8.74 -11.28
CA ALA A 117 -1.56 -9.92 -11.39
C ALA A 117 -0.74 -9.95 -12.70
N GLY A 118 0.50 -10.44 -12.68
CA GLY A 118 1.29 -10.58 -13.91
C GLY A 118 0.70 -11.57 -14.94
N ARG A 119 1.41 -11.79 -16.05
CA ARG A 119 1.05 -12.73 -17.15
C ARG A 119 -0.31 -12.42 -17.78
N ARG A 120 -0.28 -11.76 -18.94
CA ARG A 120 -1.47 -11.36 -19.69
C ARG A 120 -1.43 -11.90 -21.12
N PRO A 121 -2.59 -12.34 -21.67
CA PRO A 121 -2.69 -12.72 -23.06
C PRO A 121 -2.44 -11.49 -23.96
N VAL A 122 -2.23 -11.73 -25.24
CA VAL A 122 -2.19 -10.66 -26.24
C VAL A 122 -3.57 -10.00 -26.27
N SER A 123 -3.61 -8.66 -26.23
CA SER A 123 -4.85 -7.91 -26.37
C SER A 123 -5.41 -8.08 -27.78
N GLN A 124 -6.74 -8.14 -27.89
CA GLN A 124 -7.45 -8.16 -29.18
C GLN A 124 -8.04 -6.79 -29.55
N SER A 125 -7.97 -5.82 -28.63
CA SER A 125 -8.63 -4.52 -28.76
C SER A 125 -7.67 -3.32 -28.68
N VAL A 126 -6.39 -3.55 -28.38
CA VAL A 126 -5.37 -2.51 -28.30
C VAL A 126 -4.40 -2.69 -29.46
N ASP A 127 -4.25 -1.65 -30.28
CA ASP A 127 -3.29 -1.66 -31.38
C ASP A 127 -1.85 -1.78 -30.85
N PHE A 128 -1.03 -2.58 -31.53
CA PHE A 128 0.34 -2.88 -31.09
C PHE A 128 1.18 -1.60 -30.86
N GLU A 129 0.99 -0.59 -31.70
CA GLU A 129 1.73 0.69 -31.68
C GLU A 129 1.52 1.50 -30.39
N VAL A 130 0.40 1.29 -29.68
CA VAL A 130 0.09 2.01 -28.43
C VAL A 130 1.16 1.78 -27.36
N ASN A 131 1.73 0.57 -27.32
CA ASN A 131 2.70 0.14 -26.32
C ASN A 131 4.01 -0.41 -26.92
N ALA A 132 4.30 -0.03 -28.18
CA ALA A 132 5.42 -0.56 -28.98
C ALA A 132 6.82 -0.30 -28.42
N TRP A 133 6.99 0.59 -27.43
CA TRP A 133 8.26 0.74 -26.70
C TRP A 133 8.70 -0.57 -26.03
N TRP A 134 7.73 -1.37 -25.56
CA TRP A 134 8.00 -2.66 -24.92
C TRP A 134 8.33 -3.75 -25.95
N ARG A 135 9.62 -3.90 -26.27
CA ARG A 135 10.12 -4.99 -27.14
C ARG A 135 9.84 -6.39 -26.58
N ASN A 136 9.76 -6.53 -25.26
CA ASN A 136 9.39 -7.80 -24.62
C ASN A 136 7.87 -7.98 -24.65
N ARG A 137 7.41 -9.05 -25.29
CA ARG A 137 5.97 -9.36 -25.43
C ARG A 137 5.20 -9.44 -24.11
N SER A 138 5.81 -9.92 -23.02
CA SER A 138 5.11 -9.99 -21.73
C SER A 138 4.87 -8.61 -21.11
N PHE A 139 5.80 -7.66 -21.29
CA PHE A 139 5.59 -6.29 -20.85
C PHE A 139 4.58 -5.56 -21.74
N HIS A 140 4.69 -5.73 -23.06
CA HIS A 140 3.73 -5.19 -24.03
C HIS A 140 2.29 -5.62 -23.70
N ASN A 141 2.05 -6.93 -23.61
CA ASN A 141 0.73 -7.47 -23.25
C ASN A 141 0.23 -6.98 -21.87
N TYR A 142 1.13 -6.74 -20.91
CA TYR A 142 0.75 -6.22 -19.60
C TYR A 142 0.41 -4.73 -19.65
N ALA A 143 1.12 -3.94 -20.46
CA ALA A 143 0.81 -2.54 -20.70
C ALA A 143 -0.57 -2.39 -21.39
N ASP A 144 -0.90 -3.27 -22.34
CA ASP A 144 -2.22 -3.30 -22.96
C ASP A 144 -3.32 -3.57 -21.93
N HIS A 145 -3.12 -4.58 -21.06
CA HIS A 145 -4.03 -4.88 -19.95
C HIS A 145 -4.18 -3.70 -18.99
N ALA A 146 -3.11 -2.95 -18.73
CA ALA A 146 -3.11 -1.82 -17.79
C ALA A 146 -3.99 -0.64 -18.23
N LEU A 147 -4.40 -0.59 -19.51
CA LEU A 147 -5.33 0.43 -20.02
C LEU A 147 -6.79 0.18 -19.60
N GLY A 148 -7.12 -1.05 -19.20
CA GLY A 148 -8.48 -1.46 -18.84
C GLY A 148 -8.94 -0.93 -17.47
N ASP A 149 -10.25 -0.73 -17.33
CA ASP A 149 -10.83 -0.08 -16.15
C ASP A 149 -10.64 -0.88 -14.85
N ASP A 150 -10.66 -2.22 -14.91
CA ASP A 150 -10.37 -3.09 -13.77
C ASP A 150 -8.97 -2.83 -13.19
N PHE A 151 -7.99 -2.59 -14.06
CA PHE A 151 -6.64 -2.27 -13.64
C PHE A 151 -6.60 -0.90 -12.94
N LEU A 152 -7.24 0.11 -13.53
CA LEU A 152 -7.30 1.46 -12.95
C LEU A 152 -8.01 1.47 -11.59
N HIS A 153 -9.09 0.71 -11.46
CA HIS A 153 -9.81 0.55 -10.20
C HIS A 153 -8.93 -0.11 -9.14
N ALA A 154 -8.17 -1.15 -9.51
CA ALA A 154 -7.25 -1.80 -8.58
C ALA A 154 -6.10 -0.87 -8.16
N ILE A 155 -5.58 -0.02 -9.04
CA ILE A 155 -4.59 1.02 -8.68
C ILE A 155 -5.17 1.99 -7.64
N GLN A 156 -6.42 2.44 -7.82
CA GLN A 156 -7.08 3.30 -6.85
C GLN A 156 -7.24 2.60 -5.49
N GLN A 157 -7.70 1.35 -5.49
CA GLN A 157 -7.82 0.52 -4.27
C GLN A 157 -6.47 0.38 -3.54
N LEU A 158 -5.35 0.30 -4.25
CA LEU A 158 -4.02 0.30 -3.62
C LEU A 158 -3.70 1.62 -2.92
N GLN A 159 -4.00 2.75 -3.54
CA GLN A 159 -3.76 4.06 -2.92
C GLN A 159 -4.61 4.23 -1.66
N GLU A 160 -5.89 3.84 -1.72
CA GLU A 160 -6.80 3.86 -0.58
C GLU A 160 -6.30 2.96 0.57
N ARG A 161 -5.83 1.74 0.25
CA ARG A 161 -5.25 0.82 1.25
C ARG A 161 -3.96 1.35 1.86
N ALA A 162 -3.18 2.12 1.12
CA ALA A 162 -1.94 2.72 1.59
C ALA A 162 -2.17 3.97 2.46
N VAL A 163 -3.40 4.46 2.60
CA VAL A 163 -3.72 5.53 3.54
C VAL A 163 -3.57 5.00 4.98
N GLY A 164 -2.65 5.61 5.73
CA GLY A 164 -2.43 5.29 7.14
C GLY A 164 -1.65 4.01 7.43
N GLN A 165 -1.16 3.30 6.41
CA GLN A 165 -0.30 2.11 6.59
C GLN A 165 0.67 1.93 5.42
N LYS A 166 1.79 1.27 5.66
CA LYS A 166 2.74 0.90 4.59
C LYS A 166 2.36 -0.45 4.00
N ILE A 167 2.15 -0.47 2.69
CA ILE A 167 1.89 -1.70 1.93
C ILE A 167 3.04 -2.01 0.97
N ALA A 168 3.27 -3.29 0.69
CA ALA A 168 4.24 -3.73 -0.31
C ALA A 168 3.59 -4.58 -1.41
N ILE A 169 3.72 -4.15 -2.66
CA ILE A 169 3.30 -4.91 -3.84
C ILE A 169 4.37 -5.97 -4.14
N MET A 170 3.99 -7.23 -4.03
CA MET A 170 4.89 -8.37 -4.14
C MET A 170 4.73 -9.12 -5.47
N CYS A 171 5.87 -9.43 -6.12
CA CYS A 171 5.92 -10.44 -7.18
C CYS A 171 7.08 -11.43 -6.96
N ALA A 172 7.32 -12.33 -7.93
CA ALA A 172 8.37 -13.34 -7.84
C ALA A 172 9.79 -12.85 -8.21
N GLU A 173 9.90 -11.94 -9.16
CA GLU A 173 11.19 -11.43 -9.64
C GLU A 173 11.82 -10.52 -8.58
N ALA A 174 13.14 -10.59 -8.36
CA ALA A 174 13.83 -9.78 -7.35
C ALA A 174 13.70 -8.28 -7.66
N VAL A 175 14.04 -7.93 -8.90
CA VAL A 175 14.17 -6.54 -9.35
C VAL A 175 12.93 -6.07 -10.10
N TRP A 176 12.43 -4.88 -9.77
CA TRP A 176 11.17 -4.39 -10.36
C TRP A 176 11.27 -4.22 -11.87
N TRP A 177 12.44 -3.82 -12.40
CA TRP A 177 12.62 -3.51 -13.81
C TRP A 177 12.52 -4.70 -14.76
N ARG A 178 12.55 -5.94 -14.23
CA ARG A 178 12.37 -7.18 -14.99
C ARG A 178 10.98 -7.78 -14.85
N CYS A 179 10.06 -7.09 -14.17
CA CYS A 179 8.69 -7.58 -13.98
C CYS A 179 7.63 -6.48 -14.11
N HIS A 180 6.38 -6.91 -14.10
CA HIS A 180 5.20 -6.06 -14.24
C HIS A 180 5.03 -5.02 -13.11
N ARG A 181 5.71 -5.18 -11.95
CA ARG A 181 5.72 -4.16 -10.88
C ARG A 181 6.20 -2.80 -11.38
N ARG A 182 7.03 -2.76 -12.41
CA ARG A 182 7.46 -1.53 -13.07
C ARG A 182 6.28 -0.73 -13.66
N ILE A 183 5.39 -1.39 -14.38
CA ILE A 183 4.20 -0.74 -14.96
C ILE A 183 3.22 -0.33 -13.86
N ILE A 184 3.03 -1.16 -12.82
CA ILE A 184 2.22 -0.75 -11.66
C ILE A 184 2.78 0.52 -11.01
N ALA A 185 4.11 0.59 -10.83
CA ALA A 185 4.77 1.77 -10.27
C ALA A 185 4.53 3.02 -11.13
N ASP A 186 4.59 2.91 -12.47
CA ASP A 186 4.29 4.03 -13.36
C ASP A 186 2.87 4.60 -13.10
N TYR A 187 1.88 3.73 -12.99
CA TYR A 187 0.49 4.13 -12.71
C TYR A 187 0.29 4.77 -11.33
N LEU A 188 1.03 4.32 -10.32
CA LEU A 188 1.02 4.90 -8.97
C LEU A 188 1.71 6.27 -8.95
N LEU A 189 2.86 6.40 -9.61
CA LEU A 189 3.59 7.67 -9.73
C LEU A 189 2.75 8.72 -10.46
N ALA A 190 2.08 8.35 -11.56
CA ALA A 190 1.18 9.25 -12.30
C ALA A 190 0.00 9.75 -11.45
N ARG A 191 -0.33 9.06 -10.35
CA ARG A 191 -1.37 9.45 -9.37
C ARG A 191 -0.80 10.11 -8.12
N GLY A 192 0.47 10.52 -8.16
CA GLY A 192 1.13 11.25 -7.08
C GLY A 192 1.52 10.40 -5.87
N ALA A 193 1.49 9.07 -5.96
CA ALA A 193 2.00 8.20 -4.89
C ALA A 193 3.53 8.23 -4.85
N GLU A 194 4.11 8.13 -3.65
CA GLU A 194 5.53 7.87 -3.49
C GLU A 194 5.76 6.35 -3.58
N VAL A 195 6.49 5.89 -4.60
CA VAL A 195 6.76 4.46 -4.79
C VAL A 195 8.23 4.15 -4.47
N LEU A 196 8.45 3.15 -3.62
CA LEU A 196 9.77 2.72 -3.15
C LEU A 196 10.01 1.24 -3.42
N HIS A 197 11.12 0.90 -4.06
CA HIS A 197 11.48 -0.48 -4.37
C HIS A 197 12.42 -1.06 -3.31
N ILE A 198 11.94 -2.06 -2.58
CA ILE A 198 12.76 -2.88 -1.69
C ILE A 198 13.48 -3.91 -2.55
N ILE A 199 14.81 -3.80 -2.63
CA ILE A 199 15.67 -4.84 -3.21
C ILE A 199 16.28 -5.64 -2.07
N ASP A 200 17.22 -5.02 -1.35
CA ASP A 200 18.04 -5.60 -0.30
C ASP A 200 18.32 -4.53 0.76
N GLY A 201 18.42 -4.93 2.02
CA GLY A 201 18.89 -4.05 3.10
C GLY A 201 17.93 -2.90 3.48
N PRO A 202 18.47 -1.89 4.21
CA PRO A 202 17.68 -0.81 4.81
C PRO A 202 17.14 0.21 3.82
N GLU A 203 17.79 0.37 2.66
CA GLU A 203 17.46 1.43 1.72
C GLU A 203 16.54 0.91 0.62
N ALA A 204 15.39 1.56 0.45
CA ALA A 204 14.52 1.34 -0.69
C ALA A 204 14.80 2.38 -1.78
N LYS A 205 14.84 1.95 -3.04
CA LYS A 205 15.09 2.85 -4.16
C LYS A 205 13.81 3.56 -4.59
N ALA A 206 13.83 4.88 -4.70
CA ALA A 206 12.72 5.63 -5.28
C ALA A 206 12.43 5.16 -6.71
N ALA A 207 11.15 4.98 -7.03
CA ALA A 207 10.70 4.70 -8.38
C ALA A 207 10.72 5.98 -9.22
N GLU A 208 10.96 5.81 -10.50
CA GLU A 208 10.84 6.85 -11.53
C GLU A 208 9.96 6.29 -12.63
N LEU A 209 9.29 7.19 -13.36
CA LEU A 209 8.53 6.79 -14.55
C LEU A 209 9.45 6.07 -15.54
N SER A 210 8.97 4.98 -16.11
CA SER A 210 9.65 4.30 -17.20
C SER A 210 9.95 5.30 -18.34
N PRO A 211 11.12 5.25 -19.00
CA PRO A 211 11.49 6.24 -20.01
C PRO A 211 10.52 6.38 -21.20
N GLY A 212 9.81 5.31 -21.55
CA GLY A 212 8.79 5.34 -22.61
C GLY A 212 7.38 5.67 -22.13
N ALA A 213 7.16 5.94 -20.84
CA ALA A 213 5.83 6.17 -20.28
C ALA A 213 5.30 7.54 -20.71
N VAL A 214 4.12 7.56 -21.32
CA VAL A 214 3.37 8.78 -21.65
C VAL A 214 2.07 8.78 -20.86
N ILE A 215 1.89 9.80 -20.00
CA ILE A 215 0.67 9.96 -19.21
C ILE A 215 -0.39 10.63 -20.09
N GLY A 216 -1.44 9.89 -20.41
CA GLY A 216 -2.59 10.36 -21.16
C GLY A 216 -3.78 10.77 -20.30
N PRO A 217 -4.95 10.98 -20.94
CA PRO A 217 -6.21 11.26 -20.26
C PRO A 217 -6.57 10.20 -19.22
N GLN A 218 -7.23 10.64 -18.14
CA GLN A 218 -7.62 9.78 -17.00
C GLN A 218 -6.45 8.99 -16.38
N LEU A 219 -5.21 9.47 -16.52
CA LEU A 219 -4.01 8.84 -15.99
C LEU A 219 -3.82 7.39 -16.49
N ARG A 220 -4.26 7.14 -17.74
CA ARG A 220 -3.84 5.96 -18.51
C ARG A 220 -2.45 6.21 -19.06
N ILE A 221 -1.59 5.20 -18.97
CA ILE A 221 -0.20 5.29 -19.43
C ILE A 221 -0.02 4.41 -20.64
N THR A 222 0.44 5.01 -21.73
CA THR A 222 0.84 4.33 -22.96
C THR A 222 2.36 4.37 -23.10
N TYR A 223 2.89 3.51 -23.98
CA TYR A 223 4.33 3.39 -24.22
C TYR A 223 4.63 3.34 -25.72
N PRO A 224 4.40 4.44 -26.47
CA PRO A 224 4.60 4.47 -27.92
C PRO A 224 6.08 4.24 -28.29
N ALA A 225 6.34 3.78 -29.52
CA ALA A 225 7.70 3.66 -30.02
C ALA A 225 8.45 5.01 -29.90
N ALA A 226 9.74 4.92 -29.58
CA ALA A 226 10.64 6.08 -29.45
C ALA A 226 10.99 6.69 -30.80
#